data_AF-A0A6P5WGC6-F1
#
_entry.id   AF-A0A6P5WGC6-F1
#
_cell.length_a   1.000
_cell.length_b   1.000
_cell.length_c   1.000
_cell.angle_alpha   90.00
_cell.angle_beta   90.00
_cell.angle_gamma   90.00
#
_symmetry.space_group_name_H-M   'P 1'
#
loop_
_entity.id
_entity.type
_entity.pdbx_description
1 polymer ?
#
loop_
_entity_poly.entity_id
_entity_poly.type
_entity_poly.pdbx_seq_one_letter_code
_entity_poly.pdbx_strand_id
1 'polypeptide(L)'
;MEELRLALLSNQAEENLFLDRVFDLFYEKKNGVIDFEEFVHALNIFHPCAPTEDKIDFSFRLYDLRQTGFIERKEVRQMVVATLLESGMTLSYEFLEVIIDKTYADSDADLDGRINKQELFPSFIFNTEVDD
;
A
#
# COMPACT_ATOMS: atom_id res chain seq x y z
N MET A 1 16.87 -9.52 -5.44
CA MET A 1 15.82 -9.24 -4.43
C MET A 1 16.42 -8.80 -3.11
N GLU A 2 17.34 -9.58 -2.52
CA GLU A 2 17.96 -9.25 -1.22
C GLU A 2 18.76 -7.94 -1.22
N GLU A 3 19.53 -7.66 -2.28
CA GLU A 3 20.31 -6.41 -2.38
C GLU A 3 19.44 -5.14 -2.44
N LEU A 4 18.32 -5.17 -3.17
CA LEU A 4 17.40 -4.03 -3.24
C LEU A 4 16.61 -3.86 -1.94
N ARG A 5 16.25 -4.97 -1.28
CA ARG A 5 15.71 -4.95 0.09
C ARG A 5 16.68 -4.29 1.06
N LEU A 6 17.96 -4.67 1.03
CA LEU A 6 19.00 -4.08 1.87
C LEU A 6 19.29 -2.61 1.55
N ALA A 7 19.13 -2.20 0.28
CA ALA A 7 19.30 -0.80 -0.12
C ALA A 7 18.14 0.09 0.37
N LEU A 8 16.91 -0.44 0.41
CA LEU A 8 15.73 0.28 0.89
C LEU A 8 15.58 0.21 2.42
N LEU A 9 15.91 -0.92 3.02
CA LEU A 9 15.94 -1.16 4.46
C LEU A 9 17.39 -1.24 4.89
N SER A 10 17.92 -0.11 5.34
CA SER A 10 19.31 0.11 5.72
C SER A 10 19.84 -0.73 6.90
N ASN A 11 19.19 -1.86 7.24
CA ASN A 11 19.66 -3.04 8.00
C ASN A 11 18.61 -3.57 9.00
N GLN A 12 17.47 -4.13 8.55
CA GLN A 12 16.66 -5.00 9.43
C GLN A 12 16.04 -6.19 8.69
N ALA A 13 16.14 -7.36 9.33
CA ALA A 13 15.61 -8.65 8.93
C ALA A 13 14.11 -8.81 9.27
N GLU A 14 13.35 -7.72 9.22
CA GLU A 14 11.92 -7.75 9.53
C GLU A 14 11.09 -7.85 8.24
N GLU A 15 10.12 -8.76 8.25
CA GLU A 15 9.12 -8.89 7.19
C GLU A 15 8.33 -7.58 7.08
N ASN A 16 8.47 -6.88 5.95
CA ASN A 16 7.80 -5.61 5.70
C ASN A 16 6.76 -5.82 4.59
N LEU A 17 5.47 -5.79 4.98
CA LEU A 17 4.36 -6.00 4.06
C LEU A 17 4.41 -5.01 2.88
N PHE A 18 4.68 -3.73 3.13
CA PHE A 18 4.66 -2.71 2.09
C PHE A 18 5.75 -2.94 1.07
N LEU A 19 6.98 -3.22 1.52
CA LEU A 19 8.08 -3.51 0.60
C LEU A 19 7.80 -4.75 -0.21
N ASP A 20 7.30 -5.82 0.39
CA ASP A 20 6.97 -7.05 -0.32
C ASP A 20 5.94 -6.80 -1.42
N ARG A 21 4.95 -5.95 -1.13
CA ARG A 21 3.96 -5.51 -2.11
C ARG A 21 4.54 -4.61 -3.20
N VAL A 22 5.36 -3.64 -2.84
CA VAL A 22 6.07 -2.78 -3.80
C VAL A 22 6.91 -3.64 -4.75
N PHE A 23 7.63 -4.62 -4.22
CA PHE A 23 8.39 -5.58 -5.02
C PHE A 23 7.48 -6.39 -5.94
N ASP A 24 6.42 -7.02 -5.42
CA ASP A 24 5.49 -7.83 -6.21
C ASP A 24 4.84 -7.04 -7.36
N LEU A 25 4.59 -5.74 -7.16
CA LEU A 25 3.97 -4.88 -8.15
C LEU A 25 4.91 -4.43 -9.27
N PHE A 26 6.20 -4.24 -8.95
CA PHE A 26 7.19 -3.87 -9.96
C PHE A 26 7.79 -5.06 -10.67
N TYR A 27 7.61 -6.24 -10.10
CA TYR A 27 8.24 -7.45 -10.58
C TYR A 27 7.40 -8.21 -11.60
N GLU A 28 7.24 -7.60 -12.78
CA GLU A 28 6.35 -8.09 -13.83
C GLU A 28 6.84 -9.40 -14.46
N LYS A 29 8.16 -9.54 -14.68
CA LYS A 29 8.73 -10.66 -15.46
C LYS A 29 8.82 -11.98 -14.68
N LYS A 30 8.74 -11.95 -13.34
CA LYS A 30 8.71 -13.16 -12.46
C LYS A 30 9.84 -14.20 -12.71
N ASN A 31 10.99 -13.75 -13.20
CA ASN A 31 12.19 -14.51 -13.61
C ASN A 31 13.34 -14.74 -12.56
N GLY A 32 13.09 -14.61 -11.26
CA GLY A 32 14.08 -14.47 -10.16
C GLY A 32 14.77 -13.10 -9.92
N VAL A 33 14.78 -12.12 -10.85
CA VAL A 33 15.57 -10.86 -10.72
C VAL A 33 14.86 -9.62 -11.28
N ILE A 34 14.92 -8.48 -10.59
CA ILE A 34 14.46 -7.19 -11.13
C ILE A 34 15.53 -6.66 -12.09
N ASP A 35 15.16 -6.46 -13.36
CA ASP A 35 16.06 -5.83 -14.32
C ASP A 35 16.01 -4.30 -14.27
N PHE A 36 16.90 -3.63 -15.01
CA PHE A 36 17.01 -2.17 -14.99
C PHE A 36 15.73 -1.48 -15.46
N GLU A 37 14.99 -2.07 -16.40
CA GLU A 37 13.75 -1.50 -16.92
C GLU A 37 12.65 -1.56 -15.85
N GLU A 38 12.49 -2.71 -15.19
CA GLU A 38 11.57 -2.88 -14.06
C GLU A 38 11.92 -1.93 -12.90
N PHE A 39 13.22 -1.75 -12.61
CA PHE A 39 13.69 -0.81 -11.59
C PHE A 39 13.40 0.66 -11.93
N VAL A 40 13.60 1.08 -13.18
CA VAL A 40 13.28 2.47 -13.59
C VAL A 40 11.78 2.70 -13.57
N HIS A 41 10.98 1.73 -14.03
CA HIS A 41 9.53 1.80 -13.96
C HIS A 41 9.05 1.93 -12.50
N ALA A 42 9.66 1.16 -11.60
CA ALA A 42 9.43 1.23 -10.17
C ALA A 42 9.67 2.62 -9.58
N LEU A 43 10.77 3.27 -9.95
CA LEU A 43 11.08 4.62 -9.45
C LEU A 43 10.17 5.69 -10.06
N ASN A 44 9.72 5.51 -11.31
CA ASN A 44 8.93 6.50 -12.01
C ASN A 44 7.61 6.80 -11.30
N ILE A 45 6.97 5.81 -10.67
CA ILE A 45 5.69 6.03 -9.94
C ILE A 45 5.85 6.99 -8.75
N PHE A 46 7.02 6.98 -8.11
CA PHE A 46 7.34 7.85 -6.99
C PHE A 46 7.84 9.23 -7.42
N HIS A 47 8.07 9.46 -8.72
CA HIS A 47 8.45 10.77 -9.22
C HIS A 47 7.35 11.79 -8.90
N PRO A 48 7.67 13.01 -8.42
CA PRO A 48 6.65 14.01 -8.07
C PRO A 48 5.73 14.37 -9.24
N CYS A 49 6.26 14.38 -10.46
CA CYS A 49 5.50 14.70 -11.68
C CYS A 49 4.82 13.47 -12.33
N ALA A 50 4.86 12.28 -11.71
CA ALA A 50 4.12 11.13 -12.24
C ALA A 50 2.62 11.42 -12.19
N PRO A 51 1.83 10.99 -13.21
CA PRO A 51 0.39 11.21 -13.22
C PRO A 51 -0.27 10.72 -11.94
N THR A 52 -1.18 11.53 -11.38
CA THR A 52 -1.92 11.17 -10.17
C THR A 52 -2.70 9.87 -10.36
N GLU A 53 -3.27 9.65 -11.55
CA GLU A 53 -3.98 8.42 -11.88
C GLU A 53 -3.09 7.17 -11.79
N ASP A 54 -1.83 7.25 -12.22
CA ASP A 54 -0.86 6.17 -12.10
C ASP A 54 -0.57 5.89 -10.62
N LYS A 55 -0.37 6.93 -9.82
CA LYS A 55 -0.13 6.79 -8.37
C LYS A 55 -1.31 6.12 -7.67
N ILE A 56 -2.54 6.51 -8.02
CA ILE A 56 -3.75 5.90 -7.46
C ILE A 56 -3.90 4.46 -7.90
N ASP A 57 -3.61 4.14 -9.17
CA ASP A 57 -3.60 2.76 -9.65
C ASP A 57 -2.62 1.89 -8.87
N PHE A 58 -1.40 2.39 -8.70
CA PHE A 58 -0.37 1.72 -7.94
C PHE A 58 -0.78 1.52 -6.49
N SER A 59 -1.26 2.56 -5.81
CA SER A 59 -1.72 2.47 -4.42
C SER A 59 -2.92 1.53 -4.25
N PHE A 60 -3.84 1.52 -5.20
CA PHE A 60 -4.96 0.56 -5.17
C PHE A 60 -4.44 -0.88 -5.25
N ARG A 61 -3.55 -1.17 -6.21
CA ARG A 61 -2.92 -2.49 -6.33
C ARG A 61 -2.04 -2.83 -5.12
N LEU A 62 -1.46 -1.84 -4.45
CA LEU A 62 -0.69 -2.03 -3.23
C LEU A 62 -1.57 -2.58 -2.10
N TYR A 63 -2.78 -2.02 -1.93
CA TYR A 63 -3.73 -2.38 -0.88
C TYR A 63 -4.62 -3.59 -1.20
N ASP A 64 -4.91 -3.90 -2.47
CA ASP A 64 -5.64 -5.11 -2.88
C ASP A 64 -4.72 -6.35 -2.83
N LEU A 65 -4.48 -6.85 -1.62
CA LEU A 65 -3.50 -7.90 -1.36
C LEU A 65 -3.85 -9.20 -2.10
N ARG A 66 -5.14 -9.55 -2.18
CA ARG A 66 -5.62 -10.76 -2.85
C ARG A 66 -5.99 -10.57 -4.32
N GLN A 67 -5.82 -9.36 -4.87
CA GLN A 67 -6.09 -9.04 -6.27
C GLN A 67 -7.55 -9.34 -6.65
N THR A 68 -8.48 -8.98 -5.77
CA THR A 68 -9.92 -9.18 -5.99
C THR A 68 -10.55 -8.10 -6.87
N GLY A 69 -9.82 -7.01 -7.12
CA GLY A 69 -10.33 -5.79 -7.72
C GLY A 69 -11.00 -4.85 -6.71
N PHE A 70 -10.94 -5.19 -5.41
CA PHE A 70 -11.50 -4.42 -4.31
C PHE A 70 -10.60 -4.56 -3.08
N ILE A 71 -10.64 -3.57 -2.19
CA ILE A 71 -9.98 -3.64 -0.89
C ILE A 71 -11.05 -4.04 0.13
N GLU A 72 -10.97 -5.27 0.64
CA GLU A 72 -11.90 -5.75 1.65
C GLU A 72 -11.42 -5.37 3.07
N ARG A 73 -12.33 -5.44 4.05
CA ARG A 73 -12.03 -5.09 5.45
C ARG A 73 -10.85 -5.88 6.03
N LYS A 74 -10.62 -7.10 5.56
CA LYS A 74 -9.48 -7.94 5.97
C LYS A 74 -8.14 -7.36 5.49
N GLU A 75 -8.10 -6.79 4.30
CA GLU A 75 -6.92 -6.11 3.76
C GLU A 75 -6.67 -4.83 4.52
N VAL A 76 -7.69 -4.00 4.79
CA VAL A 76 -7.54 -2.81 5.64
C VAL A 76 -6.98 -3.15 7.02
N ARG A 77 -7.45 -4.23 7.65
CA ARG A 77 -6.87 -4.73 8.91
C ARG A 77 -5.37 -5.02 8.76
N GLN A 78 -4.96 -5.74 7.72
CA GLN A 78 -3.56 -6.10 7.51
C GLN A 78 -2.70 -4.86 7.30
N MET A 79 -3.17 -3.87 6.53
CA MET A 79 -2.48 -2.61 6.31
C MET A 79 -2.31 -1.81 7.61
N VAL A 80 -3.38 -1.64 8.39
CA VAL A 80 -3.33 -0.90 9.67
C VAL A 80 -2.37 -1.57 10.65
N VAL A 81 -2.41 -2.91 10.76
CA VAL A 81 -1.47 -3.65 11.61
C VAL A 81 -0.03 -3.46 11.15
N ALA A 82 0.25 -3.53 9.84
CA ALA A 82 1.58 -3.30 9.30
C ALA A 82 2.07 -1.87 9.59
N THR A 83 1.25 -0.84 9.40
CA THR A 83 1.60 0.55 9.73
C THR A 83 1.94 0.73 11.21
N LEU A 84 1.15 0.11 12.11
CA LEU A 84 1.41 0.18 13.54
C LEU A 84 2.73 -0.50 13.91
N LEU A 85 3.02 -1.67 13.34
CA LEU A 85 4.29 -2.38 13.55
C LEU A 85 5.49 -1.53 13.10
N GLU A 86 5.43 -0.95 11.89
CA GLU A 86 6.51 -0.10 11.37
C GLU A 86 6.75 1.16 12.19
N SER A 87 5.69 1.74 12.74
CA SER A 87 5.78 2.90 13.64
C SER A 87 6.21 2.55 15.07
N GLY A 88 6.39 1.26 15.38
CA GLY A 88 6.69 0.78 16.73
C GLY A 88 5.54 0.99 17.73
N MET A 89 4.32 1.21 17.23
CA MET A 89 3.13 1.44 18.05
C MET A 89 2.38 0.14 18.33
N THR A 90 1.91 -0.01 19.57
CA THR A 90 1.06 -1.14 19.98
C THR A 90 -0.29 -0.61 20.47
N LEU A 91 -1.38 -1.18 19.97
CA LEU A 91 -2.74 -0.86 20.42
C LEU A 91 -3.41 -2.09 21.02
N SER A 92 -4.41 -1.86 21.88
CA SER A 92 -5.29 -2.95 22.32
C SER A 92 -6.13 -3.44 21.12
N TYR A 93 -6.59 -4.69 21.20
CA TYR A 93 -7.48 -5.25 20.19
C TYR A 93 -8.73 -4.39 19.96
N GLU A 94 -9.33 -3.87 21.03
CA GLU A 94 -10.53 -3.02 20.96
C GLU A 94 -10.28 -1.73 20.18
N PHE A 95 -9.17 -1.01 20.46
CA PHE A 95 -8.85 0.21 19.72
C PHE A 95 -8.47 -0.08 18.28
N LEU A 96 -7.79 -1.20 18.02
CA LEU A 96 -7.47 -1.63 16.67
C LEU A 96 -8.74 -1.87 15.85
N GLU A 97 -9.73 -2.61 16.38
CA GLU A 97 -11.00 -2.81 15.66
C GLU A 97 -11.72 -1.50 15.39
N VAL A 98 -11.76 -0.57 16.36
CA VAL A 98 -12.38 0.74 16.18
C VAL A 98 -11.72 1.53 15.05
N ILE A 99 -10.38 1.52 14.97
CA ILE A 99 -9.66 2.19 13.89
C ILE A 99 -9.97 1.53 12.54
N ILE A 100 -9.98 0.20 12.48
CA ILE A 100 -10.26 -0.52 11.24
C ILE A 100 -11.70 -0.24 10.78
N ASP A 101 -12.68 -0.37 11.68
CA ASP A 101 -14.09 -0.13 11.36
C ASP A 101 -14.31 1.30 10.89
N LYS A 102 -13.69 2.28 11.56
CA LYS A 102 -13.79 3.68 11.17
C LYS A 102 -13.12 3.93 9.81
N THR A 103 -11.89 3.45 9.61
CA THR A 103 -11.17 3.60 8.34
C THR A 103 -11.94 2.98 7.19
N TYR A 104 -12.55 1.82 7.42
CA TYR A 104 -13.35 1.12 6.44
C TYR A 104 -14.63 1.87 6.10
N ALA A 105 -15.40 2.27 7.12
CA ALA A 105 -16.65 3.01 6.95
C ALA A 105 -16.45 4.40 6.32
N ASP A 106 -15.33 5.07 6.63
CA ASP A 106 -14.99 6.37 6.04
C ASP A 106 -14.60 6.23 4.56
N SER A 107 -14.21 5.03 4.11
CA SER A 107 -13.77 4.76 2.72
C SER A 107 -14.84 4.09 1.85
N ASP A 108 -15.66 3.20 2.41
CA ASP A 108 -16.77 2.49 1.73
C ASP A 108 -18.00 3.41 1.60
N ALA A 109 -18.01 4.23 0.56
CA ALA A 109 -18.95 5.32 0.41
C ALA A 109 -20.33 4.85 -0.07
N ASP A 110 -20.38 3.77 -0.85
CA ASP A 110 -21.63 3.18 -1.32
C ASP A 110 -22.19 2.06 -0.42
N LEU A 111 -21.43 1.67 0.61
CA LEU A 111 -21.80 0.68 1.62
C LEU A 111 -22.03 -0.72 1.02
N ASP A 112 -21.36 -1.05 -0.09
CA ASP A 112 -21.41 -2.38 -0.69
C ASP A 112 -20.49 -3.40 0.03
N GLY A 113 -19.74 -2.92 1.02
CA GLY A 113 -18.90 -3.74 1.89
C GLY A 113 -17.52 -4.01 1.31
N ARG A 114 -17.06 -3.26 0.31
CA ARG A 114 -15.74 -3.39 -0.33
C ARG A 114 -15.32 -2.06 -0.98
N ILE A 115 -14.06 -1.67 -0.82
CA ILE A 115 -13.60 -0.37 -1.32
C ILE A 115 -13.10 -0.53 -2.76
N ASN A 116 -13.70 0.21 -3.69
CA ASN A 116 -13.29 0.24 -5.09
C ASN A 116 -12.31 1.40 -5.39
N LYS A 117 -11.76 1.45 -6.62
CA LYS A 117 -10.73 2.45 -7.00
C LYS A 117 -11.25 3.89 -6.92
N GLN A 118 -12.54 4.13 -7.20
CA GLN A 118 -13.14 5.47 -7.14
C GLN A 118 -13.30 5.94 -5.69
N GLU A 119 -13.54 5.01 -4.78
CA GLU A 119 -13.67 5.29 -3.34
C GLU A 119 -12.33 5.51 -2.65
N LEU A 120 -11.25 4.87 -3.14
CA LEU A 120 -9.89 5.12 -2.63
C LEU A 120 -9.36 6.50 -3.05
N PHE A 121 -9.79 7.01 -4.20
CA PHE A 121 -9.28 8.25 -4.80
C PHE A 121 -9.35 9.47 -3.87
N PRO A 122 -10.49 9.80 -3.24
CA PRO A 122 -10.59 10.92 -2.31
C PRO A 122 -9.58 10.81 -1.16
N SER A 123 -9.51 9.65 -0.50
CA SER A 123 -8.59 9.40 0.61
C SER A 123 -7.12 9.59 0.22
N PHE A 124 -6.77 9.27 -1.02
CA PHE A 124 -5.42 9.48 -1.55
C PHE A 124 -5.10 10.96 -1.74
N ILE A 125 -5.99 11.72 -2.41
CA ILE A 125 -5.81 13.16 -2.64
C ILE A 125 -5.73 13.93 -1.32
N PHE A 126 -6.64 13.66 -0.38
CA PHE A 126 -6.68 14.35 0.91
C PHE A 126 -5.41 14.13 1.75
N ASN A 127 -4.73 12.98 1.61
CA ASN A 127 -3.48 12.72 2.34
C ASN A 127 -2.23 13.26 1.62
N THR A 128 -2.27 13.47 0.30
CA THR A 128 -1.13 14.03 -0.45
C THR A 128 -1.12 15.57 -0.51
N GLU A 129 -2.23 16.22 -0.16
CA GLU A 129 -2.33 17.69 -0.07
C GLU A 129 -1.94 18.24 1.31
N VAL A 130 -1.46 17.39 2.23
CA VAL A 130 -0.85 17.81 3.50
C VAL A 130 0.67 17.90 3.32
N ASP A 131 1.12 18.78 2.43
CA ASP A 131 2.49 19.30 2.35
C ASP A 131 2.47 20.50 1.37
N ASP A 132 1.92 21.63 1.86
CA ASP A 132 2.22 23.00 1.39
C ASP A 132 2.11 23.98 2.58
#